data_AF-A0A970QDC4-F1
#
_entry.id   AF-A0A970QDC4-F1
#
_cell.length_a   1.000
_cell.length_b   1.000
_cell.length_c   1.000
_cell.angle_alpha   90.00
_cell.angle_beta   90.00
_cell.angle_gamma   90.00
#
_symmetry.space_group_name_H-M   'P 1'
#
loop_
_entity.id
_entity.type
_entity.pdbx_description
1 polymer ?
#
loop_
_entity_poly.entity_id
_entity_poly.type
_entity_poly.pdbx_seq_one_letter_code
_entity_poly.pdbx_strand_id
1 'polypeptide(L)'
;MEPWFYRVETGTAEIYLCVVDYCEANTKMTREWAIAQDNRAVWMSVNPRGRSERTMPEAWLRCVSLSELLSGDADLPSILKEQSESQRPSASGNAALPIYTKGRCYPQAFEPVVPPHPERVFIIEVRDKEVQVNGQVVIPANATTGNRLFRMLYRQFVEDLTSGTPLEEYGAMNTDALCNALYDETGEEHADPDVVRKSVNRTQAKIEKVIKRETGAAIDRHDIIQTQRWKGIGEGDYGYRLNPYSVVIRPDQSKKPDT
;
A
#
# COMPACT_ATOMS: atom_id res chain seq x y z
N MET A 1 -2.33 21.58 6.42
CA MET A 1 -1.21 21.02 7.18
C MET A 1 -0.54 20.04 6.25
N GLU A 2 0.71 20.28 5.86
CA GLU A 2 1.42 19.31 5.01
C GLU A 2 1.64 18.04 5.84
N PRO A 3 1.19 16.87 5.37
CA PRO A 3 1.41 15.64 6.10
C PRO A 3 2.92 15.42 6.22
N TRP A 4 3.39 14.96 7.39
CA TRP A 4 4.79 14.60 7.64
C TRP A 4 5.79 15.75 7.86
N PHE A 5 5.29 16.98 8.00
CA PHE A 5 6.06 18.14 8.40
C PHE A 5 5.43 18.77 9.65
N TYR A 6 6.13 18.68 10.79
CA TYR A 6 5.60 19.11 12.08
C TYR A 6 6.42 20.28 12.64
N ARG A 7 5.73 21.32 13.12
CA ARG A 7 6.35 22.38 13.90
C ARG A 7 6.28 22.03 15.38
N VAL A 8 7.42 22.03 16.05
CA VAL A 8 7.59 21.70 17.47
C VAL A 8 8.22 22.90 18.16
N GLU A 9 7.56 23.39 19.20
CA GLU A 9 8.06 24.51 20.01
C GLU A 9 8.82 23.93 21.21
N THR A 10 10.13 24.21 21.32
CA THR A 10 10.97 23.71 22.42
C THR A 10 11.21 24.75 23.51
N GLY A 11 10.33 25.76 23.63
CA GLY A 11 10.42 26.85 24.61
C GLY A 11 11.53 27.88 24.32
N THR A 12 12.65 27.48 23.73
CA THR A 12 13.77 28.34 23.34
C THR A 12 13.85 28.62 21.85
N ALA A 13 13.23 27.78 21.01
CA ALA A 13 13.20 27.93 19.56
C ALA A 13 12.03 27.15 18.93
N GLU A 14 11.70 27.50 17.69
CA GLU A 14 10.86 26.68 16.83
C GLU A 14 11.74 25.66 16.09
N ILE A 15 11.35 24.39 16.12
CA ILE A 15 12.03 23.29 15.42
C ILE A 15 11.02 22.55 14.55
N TYR A 16 11.45 22.18 13.37
CA TYR A 16 10.69 21.43 12.38
C TYR A 16 11.12 19.96 12.41
N LEU A 17 10.19 19.06 12.61
CA LEU A 17 10.40 17.63 12.46
C LEU A 17 9.88 17.20 11.08
N CYS A 18 10.77 16.72 10.23
CA CYS A 18 10.45 16.32 8.86
C CYS A 18 10.59 14.80 8.70
N VAL A 19 9.50 14.09 8.39
CA VAL A 19 9.57 12.66 8.08
C VAL A 19 9.88 12.47 6.60
N VAL A 20 11.14 12.13 6.33
CA VAL A 20 11.73 12.28 5.00
C VAL A 20 11.37 11.15 4.05
N ASP A 21 11.02 9.98 4.57
CA ASP A 21 10.55 8.86 3.74
C ASP A 21 9.10 9.03 3.25
N TYR A 22 8.38 10.09 3.66
CA TYR A 22 6.98 10.35 3.29
C TYR A 22 6.70 11.80 2.86
N CYS A 23 7.70 12.68 2.87
CA CYS A 23 7.51 14.07 2.52
C CYS A 23 7.51 14.26 1.00
N GLU A 24 6.38 14.66 0.44
CA GLU A 24 6.23 15.00 -1.00
C GLU A 24 6.73 16.41 -1.33
N ALA A 25 6.94 17.25 -0.30
CA ALA A 25 7.34 18.64 -0.44
C ALA A 25 8.85 18.76 -0.75
N ASN A 26 9.21 18.54 -2.02
CA ASN A 26 10.57 18.72 -2.53
C ASN A 26 11.16 20.12 -2.25
N THR A 27 10.31 21.14 -2.00
CA THR A 27 10.73 22.52 -1.72
C THR A 27 11.26 22.73 -0.30
N LYS A 28 10.87 21.88 0.68
CA LYS A 28 11.29 21.98 2.10
C LYS A 28 12.38 20.96 2.47
N MET A 29 12.79 20.12 1.52
CA MET A 29 13.85 19.12 1.70
C MET A 29 15.16 19.54 1.03
N THR A 30 15.39 20.85 0.91
CA THR A 30 16.60 21.42 0.32
C THR A 30 17.49 22.04 1.39
N ARG A 31 18.79 22.05 1.12
CA ARG A 31 19.79 22.75 1.92
C ARG A 31 19.44 24.22 2.10
N GLU A 32 18.96 24.88 1.04
CA GLU A 32 18.48 26.26 1.09
C GLU A 32 17.33 26.45 2.09
N TRP A 33 16.31 25.59 2.07
CA TRP A 33 15.20 25.74 3.00
C TRP A 33 15.64 25.58 4.46
N ALA A 34 16.55 24.65 4.73
CA ALA A 34 17.08 24.42 6.08
C ALA A 34 17.95 25.58 6.59
N ILE A 35 18.54 26.36 5.68
CA ILE A 35 19.33 27.57 6.00
C ILE A 35 18.45 28.83 5.99
N ALA A 36 17.40 28.85 5.16
CA ALA A 36 16.48 29.97 5.03
C ALA A 36 15.77 30.22 6.37
N GLN A 37 15.73 31.49 6.78
CA GLN A 37 14.96 31.96 7.94
C GLN A 37 15.25 31.22 9.27
N ASP A 38 16.46 30.65 9.43
CA ASP A 38 16.84 29.83 10.60
C ASP A 38 15.86 28.66 10.88
N ASN A 39 15.37 27.99 9.82
CA ASN A 39 14.49 26.84 9.97
C ASN A 39 15.25 25.67 10.62
N ARG A 40 15.19 25.55 11.95
CA ARG A 40 15.79 24.45 12.71
C ARG A 40 15.04 23.19 12.39
N ALA A 41 15.70 22.20 11.83
CA ALA A 41 15.02 20.98 11.40
C ALA A 41 15.76 19.73 11.85
N VAL A 42 14.98 18.70 12.18
CA VAL A 42 15.42 17.33 12.42
C VAL A 42 14.79 16.46 11.35
N TRP A 43 15.61 15.67 10.66
CA TRP A 43 15.17 14.79 9.59
C TRP A 43 15.00 13.37 10.12
N MET A 44 13.77 12.85 10.06
CA MET A 44 13.44 11.53 10.56
C MET A 44 13.25 10.55 9.40
N SER A 45 14.06 9.49 9.35
CA SER A 45 13.90 8.39 8.40
C SER A 45 13.18 7.21 9.04
N VAL A 46 12.19 6.66 8.37
CA VAL A 46 11.48 5.43 8.75
C VAL A 46 12.24 4.18 8.30
N ASN A 47 12.89 4.22 7.13
CA ASN A 47 13.73 3.11 6.67
C ASN A 47 15.21 3.38 6.99
N PRO A 48 15.79 2.73 8.02
CA PRO A 48 17.17 2.97 8.42
C PRO A 48 18.20 2.49 7.39
N ARG A 49 17.80 1.64 6.42
CA ARG A 49 18.73 1.10 5.41
C ARG A 49 19.30 2.21 4.53
N GLY A 50 20.63 2.30 4.52
CA GLY A 50 21.35 3.28 3.71
C GLY A 50 21.19 4.72 4.19
N ARG A 51 20.68 4.99 5.41
CA ARG A 51 20.48 6.35 5.94
C ARG A 51 21.68 7.26 5.66
N SER A 52 22.86 6.86 6.15
CA SER A 52 24.09 7.66 6.04
C SER A 52 24.56 7.88 4.60
N GLU A 53 24.20 6.98 3.68
CA GLU A 53 24.53 7.10 2.25
C GLU A 53 23.51 7.97 1.50
N ARG A 54 22.29 8.05 2.01
CA ARG A 54 21.17 8.79 1.43
C ARG A 54 21.17 10.24 1.92
N THR A 55 21.53 10.51 3.17
CA THR A 55 21.60 11.85 3.76
C THR A 55 22.86 12.58 3.33
N MET A 56 22.75 13.88 3.12
CA MET A 56 23.89 14.75 2.92
C MET A 56 24.81 14.70 4.16
N PRO A 57 26.11 14.41 4.00
CA PRO A 57 27.03 14.21 5.12
C PRO A 57 27.52 15.55 5.69
N GLU A 58 26.60 16.38 6.18
CA GLU A 58 26.94 17.63 6.85
C GLU A 58 26.60 17.52 8.35
N ALA A 59 27.56 17.85 9.21
CA ALA A 59 27.43 17.65 10.66
C ALA A 59 26.29 18.46 11.33
N TRP A 60 25.84 19.55 10.68
CA TRP A 60 24.73 20.37 11.16
C TRP A 60 23.34 19.84 10.72
N LEU A 61 23.30 18.87 9.80
CA LEU A 61 22.08 18.19 9.38
C LEU A 61 21.86 16.96 10.26
N ARG A 62 20.93 17.05 11.20
CA ARG A 62 20.65 15.96 12.14
C ARG A 62 19.61 15.00 11.58
N CYS A 63 20.04 13.81 11.17
CA CYS A 63 19.14 12.73 10.78
C CYS A 63 19.03 11.64 11.85
N VAL A 64 17.80 11.28 12.23
CA VAL A 64 17.48 10.22 13.20
C VAL A 64 16.60 9.18 12.54
N SER A 65 16.73 7.91 12.91
CA SER A 65 15.82 6.87 12.44
C SER A 65 14.66 6.66 13.41
N LEU A 66 13.47 6.33 12.89
CA LEU A 66 12.32 5.97 13.71
C LEU A 66 12.63 4.73 14.56
N SER A 67 13.40 3.78 14.04
CA SER A 67 13.82 2.59 14.79
C SER A 67 14.65 2.95 16.03
N GLU A 68 15.57 3.92 15.96
CA GLU A 68 16.35 4.34 17.13
C GLU A 68 15.46 4.98 18.20
N LEU A 69 14.45 5.76 17.78
CA LEU A 69 13.48 6.36 18.71
C LEU A 69 12.59 5.30 19.38
N LEU A 70 12.13 4.31 18.62
CA LEU A 70 11.26 3.24 19.13
C LEU A 70 12.01 2.23 20.00
N SER A 71 13.28 1.97 19.69
CA SER A 71 14.14 1.09 20.49
C SER A 71 14.67 1.77 21.77
N GLY A 72 14.52 3.09 21.90
CA GLY A 72 15.06 3.88 23.01
C GLY A 72 16.55 4.20 22.90
N ASP A 73 17.18 3.89 21.75
CA ASP A 73 18.58 4.22 21.45
C ASP A 73 18.77 5.72 21.21
N ALA A 74 17.69 6.45 20.93
CA ALA A 74 17.67 7.89 20.77
C ALA A 74 16.45 8.52 21.47
N ASP A 75 16.66 9.65 22.13
CA ASP A 75 15.61 10.40 22.82
C ASP A 75 15.23 11.66 22.02
N LEU A 76 13.98 11.71 21.53
CA LEU A 76 13.50 12.80 20.67
C LEU A 76 13.56 14.18 21.38
N PRO A 77 13.09 14.35 22.63
CA PRO A 77 13.26 15.59 23.38
C PRO A 77 14.71 16.07 23.45
N SER A 78 15.67 15.19 23.75
CA SER A 78 17.08 15.53 23.82
C SER A 78 17.62 15.96 22.44
N ILE A 79 17.27 15.23 21.38
CA ILE A 79 17.66 15.58 19.99
C ILE A 79 17.11 16.95 19.58
N LEU A 80 15.85 17.23 19.90
CA LEU A 80 15.24 18.52 19.61
C LEU A 80 15.96 19.64 20.37
N LYS A 81 16.26 19.43 21.65
CA LYS A 81 17.01 20.41 22.45
C LYS A 81 18.42 20.67 21.89
N GLU A 82 19.17 19.62 21.55
CA GLU A 82 20.50 19.73 20.93
C GLU A 82 20.43 20.49 19.59
N GLN A 83 19.41 20.22 18.78
CA GLN A 83 19.21 20.93 17.50
C GLN A 83 18.84 22.40 17.71
N SER A 84 18.21 22.75 18.83
CA SER A 84 17.98 24.13 19.24
C SER A 84 19.26 24.86 19.66
N GLU A 85 20.32 24.14 20.03
CA GLU A 85 21.57 24.73 20.53
C GLU A 85 22.70 24.67 19.48
N SER A 86 22.48 23.96 18.36
CA SER A 86 23.48 23.70 17.33
C SER A 86 23.81 24.92 16.46
N GLN A 87 25.11 25.16 16.21
CA GLN A 87 25.61 26.21 15.32
C GLN A 87 25.57 25.76 13.85
N ARG A 88 25.14 26.66 12.95
CA ARG A 88 24.95 26.37 11.52
C ARG A 88 25.92 27.13 10.62
N PRO A 89 26.21 26.58 9.42
CA PRO A 89 27.09 27.24 8.48
C PRO A 89 26.46 28.52 7.90
N SER A 90 27.22 29.61 7.92
CA SER A 90 26.82 30.92 7.40
C SER A 90 26.81 31.02 5.87
N ALA A 91 27.29 29.99 5.16
CA ALA A 91 27.58 30.05 3.73
C ALA A 91 26.60 29.23 2.86
N SER A 92 25.95 29.94 1.95
CA SER A 92 25.05 29.44 0.90
C SER A 92 25.83 28.84 -0.29
N GLY A 93 26.50 27.71 -0.09
CA GLY A 93 26.95 26.86 -1.20
C GLY A 93 25.78 26.07 -1.80
N ASN A 94 25.65 26.05 -3.14
CA ASN A 94 24.64 25.32 -3.93
C ASN A 94 23.24 25.23 -3.27
N ALA A 95 22.46 26.30 -3.41
CA ALA A 95 21.15 26.49 -2.77
C ALA A 95 20.16 25.32 -2.99
N ALA A 96 20.11 24.74 -4.18
CA ALA A 96 19.11 23.73 -4.52
C ALA A 96 19.49 22.27 -4.19
N LEU A 97 20.53 22.02 -3.38
CA LEU A 97 20.90 20.63 -3.08
C LEU A 97 19.85 19.95 -2.19
N PRO A 98 19.31 18.79 -2.59
CA PRO A 98 18.43 18.02 -1.73
C PRO A 98 19.22 17.46 -0.54
N ILE A 99 18.61 17.50 0.64
CA ILE A 99 19.19 16.94 1.88
C ILE A 99 19.36 15.42 1.77
N TYR A 100 18.57 14.78 0.91
CA TYR A 100 18.70 13.38 0.55
C TYR A 100 19.25 13.27 -0.89
N THR A 101 20.52 12.89 -1.01
CA THR A 101 21.29 12.93 -2.28
C THR A 101 21.21 11.65 -3.08
N LYS A 102 20.83 10.52 -2.45
CA LYS A 102 20.74 9.19 -3.07
C LYS A 102 19.52 8.42 -2.59
N GLY A 103 19.00 7.55 -3.46
CA GLY A 103 17.87 6.67 -3.18
C GLY A 103 16.52 7.25 -3.61
N ARG A 104 15.55 6.35 -3.83
CA ARG A 104 14.16 6.69 -4.17
C ARG A 104 13.55 7.54 -3.05
N CYS A 105 13.45 8.85 -3.22
CA CYS A 105 12.51 9.71 -2.49
C CYS A 105 11.11 9.61 -3.12
N TYR A 106 10.67 8.38 -3.42
CA TYR A 106 9.23 8.18 -3.51
C TYR A 106 8.80 8.06 -2.06
N PRO A 107 7.78 8.83 -1.60
CA PRO A 107 7.17 8.49 -0.33
C PRO A 107 6.95 6.98 -0.36
N GLN A 108 7.44 6.25 0.64
CA GLN A 108 6.94 4.90 0.83
C GLN A 108 5.46 5.14 1.10
N ALA A 109 4.63 5.10 0.06
CA ALA A 109 3.20 5.05 0.26
C ALA A 109 2.98 3.70 0.95
N PHE A 110 3.11 3.70 2.28
CA PHE A 110 2.04 3.15 3.07
C PHE A 110 0.89 4.07 2.71
N GLU A 111 0.20 3.75 1.60
CA GLU A 111 -1.24 3.81 1.70
C GLU A 111 -1.48 3.10 3.04
N PRO A 112 -1.93 3.81 4.10
CA PRO A 112 -2.46 3.07 5.23
C PRO A 112 -3.34 2.00 4.59
N VAL A 113 -3.23 0.75 5.02
CA VAL A 113 -4.28 -0.21 4.70
C VAL A 113 -5.49 0.46 5.30
N VAL A 114 -6.19 1.27 4.49
CA VAL A 114 -7.32 2.06 4.91
C VAL A 114 -8.19 0.94 5.45
N PRO A 115 -8.50 0.93 6.77
CA PRO A 115 -9.40 -0.08 7.27
C PRO A 115 -10.59 -0.01 6.32
N PRO A 116 -10.90 -1.11 5.60
CA PRO A 116 -11.84 -1.10 4.49
C PRO A 116 -13.03 -0.32 4.99
N HIS A 117 -13.32 0.81 4.34
CA HIS A 117 -14.31 1.74 4.86
C HIS A 117 -15.53 0.88 5.22
N PRO A 118 -16.00 0.86 6.48
CA PRO A 118 -17.07 -0.05 6.88
C PRO A 118 -18.37 0.19 6.10
N GLU A 119 -18.43 1.26 5.31
CA GLU A 119 -19.52 1.63 4.40
C GLU A 119 -19.24 1.30 2.90
N ARG A 120 -18.05 0.82 2.52
CA ARG A 120 -17.71 0.44 1.13
C ARG A 120 -17.97 -1.05 0.92
N VAL A 121 -19.25 -1.40 0.83
CA VAL A 121 -19.69 -2.75 0.50
C VAL A 121 -19.92 -2.86 -1.01
N PHE A 122 -19.29 -3.86 -1.61
CA PHE A 122 -19.44 -4.21 -3.01
C PHE A 122 -20.16 -5.56 -3.15
N ILE A 123 -21.29 -5.53 -3.84
CA ILE A 123 -22.11 -6.70 -4.08
C ILE A 123 -21.58 -7.41 -5.32
N ILE A 124 -21.09 -8.62 -5.14
CA ILE A 124 -20.58 -9.48 -6.22
C ILE A 124 -21.66 -10.47 -6.64
N GLU A 125 -21.96 -10.50 -7.93
CA GLU A 125 -22.81 -11.50 -8.56
C GLU A 125 -22.00 -12.24 -9.64
N VAL A 126 -21.79 -13.54 -9.41
CA VAL A 126 -21.06 -14.40 -10.35
C VAL A 126 -22.08 -15.18 -11.19
N ARG A 127 -22.23 -14.81 -12.46
CA ARG A 127 -23.07 -15.51 -13.45
C ARG A 127 -22.24 -16.50 -14.24
N ASP A 128 -22.83 -17.29 -15.13
CA ASP A 128 -22.15 -18.38 -15.88
C ASP A 128 -20.91 -17.94 -16.68
N LYS A 129 -20.91 -16.74 -17.27
CA LYS A 129 -19.77 -16.25 -18.05
C LYS A 129 -19.26 -14.87 -17.62
N GLU A 130 -19.93 -14.20 -16.72
CA GLU A 130 -19.58 -12.83 -16.34
C GLU A 130 -19.59 -12.65 -14.82
N VAL A 131 -18.81 -11.68 -14.37
CA VAL A 131 -18.81 -11.22 -12.97
C VAL A 131 -19.28 -9.79 -12.95
N GLN A 132 -20.27 -9.54 -12.09
CA GLN A 132 -20.78 -8.21 -11.83
C GLN A 132 -20.40 -7.74 -10.43
N VAL A 133 -20.12 -6.46 -10.32
CA VAL A 133 -19.92 -5.76 -9.05
C VAL A 133 -20.89 -4.58 -9.03
N ASN A 134 -21.76 -4.52 -8.02
CA ASN A 134 -22.84 -3.52 -7.93
C ASN A 134 -23.70 -3.43 -9.21
N GLY A 135 -23.98 -4.58 -9.84
CA GLY A 135 -24.75 -4.68 -11.07
C GLY A 135 -23.99 -4.29 -12.35
N GLN A 136 -22.71 -3.90 -12.25
CA GLN A 136 -21.87 -3.54 -13.39
C GLN A 136 -20.98 -4.70 -13.80
N VAL A 137 -20.92 -5.03 -15.09
CA VAL A 137 -20.07 -6.11 -15.62
C VAL A 137 -18.60 -5.69 -15.56
N VAL A 138 -17.87 -6.26 -14.60
CA VAL A 138 -16.43 -5.99 -14.40
C VAL A 138 -15.55 -7.01 -15.12
N ILE A 139 -15.99 -8.28 -15.17
CA ILE A 139 -15.33 -9.35 -15.93
C ILE A 139 -16.32 -9.85 -16.98
N PRO A 140 -16.16 -9.47 -18.25
CA PRO A 140 -17.03 -9.90 -19.34
C PRO A 140 -16.75 -11.34 -19.77
N ALA A 141 -17.69 -11.93 -20.50
CA ALA A 141 -17.64 -13.31 -21.01
C ALA A 141 -16.42 -13.68 -21.85
N ASN A 142 -15.80 -12.71 -22.53
CA ASN A 142 -14.61 -12.92 -23.34
C ASN A 142 -13.30 -12.94 -22.52
N ALA A 143 -13.33 -12.60 -21.23
CA ALA A 143 -12.14 -12.58 -20.37
C ALA A 143 -11.93 -13.93 -19.67
N THR A 144 -11.68 -14.99 -20.46
CA THR A 144 -11.64 -16.40 -20.00
C THR A 144 -10.70 -16.63 -18.82
N THR A 145 -9.42 -16.25 -18.92
CA THR A 145 -8.43 -16.45 -17.84
C THR A 145 -8.78 -15.66 -16.58
N GLY A 146 -9.18 -14.40 -16.73
CA GLY A 146 -9.57 -13.55 -15.60
C GLY A 146 -10.83 -14.07 -14.89
N ASN A 147 -11.78 -14.59 -15.65
CA ASN A 147 -12.99 -15.21 -15.12
C ASN A 147 -12.66 -16.49 -14.34
N ARG A 148 -11.83 -17.39 -14.89
CA ARG A 148 -11.38 -18.62 -14.20
C ARG A 148 -10.69 -18.31 -12.88
N LEU A 149 -9.70 -17.42 -12.90
CA LEU A 149 -8.97 -17.00 -11.70
C LEU A 149 -9.92 -16.38 -10.66
N PHE A 150 -10.82 -15.50 -11.08
CA PHE A 150 -11.81 -14.92 -10.18
C PHE A 150 -12.70 -15.99 -9.54
N ARG A 151 -13.16 -16.97 -10.32
CA ARG A 151 -13.99 -18.07 -9.82
C ARG A 151 -13.27 -18.94 -8.81
N MET A 152 -11.98 -19.17 -8.97
CA MET A 152 -11.19 -19.92 -7.97
C MET A 152 -11.18 -19.19 -6.63
N LEU A 153 -10.87 -17.90 -6.66
CA LEU A 153 -10.90 -17.06 -5.45
C LEU A 153 -12.32 -16.99 -4.84
N TYR A 154 -13.35 -16.96 -5.69
CA TYR A 154 -14.75 -16.99 -5.27
C TYR A 154 -15.13 -18.31 -4.59
N ARG A 155 -14.71 -19.46 -5.13
CA ARG A 155 -14.98 -20.78 -4.52
C ARG A 155 -14.35 -20.87 -3.12
N GLN A 156 -13.08 -20.48 -2.99
CA GLN A 156 -12.40 -20.44 -1.69
C GLN A 156 -13.13 -19.53 -0.71
N PHE A 157 -13.55 -18.34 -1.15
CA PHE A 157 -14.29 -17.41 -0.30
C PHE A 157 -15.63 -17.98 0.17
N VAL A 158 -16.38 -18.65 -0.72
CA VAL A 158 -17.65 -19.29 -0.36
C VAL A 158 -17.41 -20.45 0.60
N GLU A 159 -16.33 -21.21 0.42
CA GLU A 159 -15.95 -22.29 1.34
C GLU A 159 -15.63 -21.74 2.74
N ASP A 160 -14.84 -20.67 2.86
CA ASP A 160 -14.53 -20.03 4.13
C ASP A 160 -15.80 -19.44 4.79
N LEU A 161 -16.67 -18.82 3.98
CA LEU A 161 -17.94 -18.26 4.44
C LEU A 161 -18.89 -19.33 4.97
N THR A 162 -19.02 -20.45 4.25
CA THR A 162 -19.92 -21.55 4.63
C THR A 162 -19.36 -22.39 5.78
N SER A 163 -18.04 -22.42 5.95
CA SER A 163 -17.37 -23.09 7.06
C SER A 163 -17.41 -22.30 8.37
N GLY A 164 -17.92 -21.05 8.34
CA GLY A 164 -17.98 -20.17 9.51
C GLY A 164 -16.62 -19.65 9.96
N THR A 165 -15.64 -19.64 9.05
CA THR A 165 -14.29 -19.12 9.32
C THR A 165 -14.38 -17.63 9.69
N PRO A 166 -13.63 -17.14 10.70
CA PRO A 166 -13.53 -15.71 10.97
C PRO A 166 -12.92 -14.93 9.79
N LEU A 167 -13.35 -13.69 9.54
CA LEU A 167 -12.92 -12.89 8.36
C LEU A 167 -11.40 -12.70 8.30
N GLU A 168 -10.73 -12.64 9.45
CA GLU A 168 -9.28 -12.52 9.59
C GLU A 168 -8.53 -13.74 9.06
N GLU A 169 -9.19 -14.90 9.08
CA GLU A 169 -8.66 -16.23 8.77
C GLU A 169 -9.01 -16.72 7.36
N TYR A 170 -9.79 -15.96 6.59
CA TYR A 170 -10.11 -16.32 5.20
C TYR A 170 -8.85 -16.60 4.39
N GLY A 171 -8.84 -17.75 3.71
CA GLY A 171 -7.71 -18.26 2.97
C GLY A 171 -7.33 -17.36 1.79
N ALA A 172 -6.04 -17.25 1.53
CA ALA A 172 -5.53 -16.73 0.26
C ALA A 172 -5.00 -17.88 -0.59
N MET A 173 -4.85 -17.65 -1.89
CA MET A 173 -4.15 -18.53 -2.81
C MET A 173 -2.92 -17.82 -3.38
N ASN A 174 -1.74 -18.42 -3.26
CA ASN A 174 -0.54 -17.92 -3.94
C ASN A 174 -0.59 -18.22 -5.45
N THR A 175 0.40 -17.71 -6.20
CA THR A 175 0.46 -17.93 -7.65
C THR A 175 0.57 -19.40 -8.01
N ASP A 176 1.31 -20.20 -7.23
CA ASP A 176 1.49 -21.62 -7.50
C ASP A 176 0.20 -22.40 -7.31
N ALA A 177 -0.55 -22.13 -6.24
CA ALA A 177 -1.87 -22.72 -6.02
C ALA A 177 -2.85 -22.35 -7.14
N LEU A 178 -2.81 -21.12 -7.64
CA LEU A 178 -3.62 -20.68 -8.78
C LEU A 178 -3.18 -21.35 -10.09
N CYS A 179 -1.88 -21.54 -10.32
CA CYS A 179 -1.36 -22.27 -11.47
C CYS A 179 -1.81 -23.73 -11.47
N ASN A 180 -1.72 -24.39 -10.31
CA ASN A 180 -2.17 -25.78 -10.14
C ASN A 180 -3.68 -25.91 -10.35
N ALA A 181 -4.48 -25.02 -9.73
CA ALA A 181 -5.93 -25.01 -9.92
C ALA A 181 -6.34 -24.74 -11.38
N LEU A 182 -5.60 -23.91 -12.11
CA LEU A 182 -5.81 -23.71 -13.55
C LEU A 182 -5.49 -24.96 -14.35
N TYR A 183 -4.38 -25.63 -14.04
CA TYR A 183 -4.03 -26.89 -14.68
C TYR A 183 -5.11 -27.96 -14.46
N ASP A 184 -5.59 -28.11 -13.23
CA ASP A 184 -6.64 -29.09 -12.90
C ASP A 184 -7.97 -28.81 -13.65
N GLU A 185 -8.28 -27.53 -13.93
CA GLU A 185 -9.51 -27.14 -14.65
C GLU A 185 -9.38 -27.22 -16.18
N THR A 186 -8.17 -27.02 -16.75
CA THR A 186 -7.97 -26.91 -18.20
C THR A 186 -7.22 -28.07 -18.83
N GLY A 187 -6.43 -28.81 -18.05
CA GLY A 187 -5.47 -29.81 -18.55
C GLY A 187 -4.31 -29.23 -19.36
N GLU A 188 -4.12 -27.91 -19.36
CA GLU A 188 -3.06 -27.23 -20.12
C GLU A 188 -1.84 -26.94 -19.23
N GLU A 189 -0.66 -27.41 -19.65
CA GLU A 189 0.59 -27.31 -18.88
C GLU A 189 1.03 -25.85 -18.65
N HIS A 190 1.07 -25.49 -17.37
CA HIS A 190 1.49 -24.25 -16.70
C HIS A 190 1.36 -22.91 -17.44
N ALA A 191 0.35 -22.13 -17.03
CA ALA A 191 0.50 -20.69 -17.01
C ALA A 191 1.66 -20.34 -16.05
N ASP A 192 2.71 -19.70 -16.55
CA ASP A 192 3.80 -19.13 -15.75
C ASP A 192 3.22 -18.33 -14.55
N PRO A 193 3.71 -18.53 -13.31
CA PRO A 193 3.30 -17.76 -12.13
C PRO A 193 3.27 -16.24 -12.37
N ASP A 194 4.17 -15.71 -13.19
CA ASP A 194 4.18 -14.29 -13.56
C ASP A 194 3.01 -13.92 -14.49
N VAL A 195 2.57 -14.82 -15.37
CA VAL A 195 1.38 -14.63 -16.21
C VAL A 195 0.12 -14.62 -15.35
N VAL A 196 0.00 -15.53 -14.38
CA VAL A 196 -1.10 -15.56 -13.41
C VAL A 196 -1.13 -14.27 -12.61
N ARG A 197 0.01 -13.87 -12.02
CA ARG A 197 0.18 -12.60 -11.29
C ARG A 197 -0.26 -11.41 -12.12
N LYS A 198 0.22 -11.30 -13.37
CA LYS A 198 -0.17 -10.23 -14.29
C LYS A 198 -1.66 -10.28 -14.63
N SER A 199 -2.26 -11.47 -14.73
CA SER A 199 -3.69 -11.63 -15.01
C SER A 199 -4.55 -11.17 -13.82
N VAL A 200 -4.20 -11.55 -12.59
CA VAL A 200 -4.89 -11.08 -11.38
C VAL A 200 -4.75 -9.57 -11.23
N ASN A 201 -3.54 -9.03 -11.40
CA ASN A 201 -3.28 -7.59 -11.34
C ASN A 201 -4.07 -6.79 -12.38
N ARG A 202 -4.17 -7.31 -13.61
CA ARG A 202 -5.02 -6.72 -14.66
C ARG A 202 -6.51 -6.78 -14.29
N THR A 203 -6.95 -7.88 -13.68
CA THR A 203 -8.34 -8.06 -13.23
C THR A 203 -8.68 -7.07 -12.12
N GLN A 204 -7.84 -6.90 -11.10
CA GLN A 204 -7.97 -5.87 -10.06
C GLN A 204 -8.12 -4.47 -10.66
N ALA A 205 -7.15 -4.05 -11.51
CA ALA A 205 -7.16 -2.73 -12.13
C ALA A 205 -8.39 -2.50 -13.03
N LYS A 206 -8.88 -3.56 -13.69
CA LYS A 206 -10.09 -3.49 -14.51
C LYS A 206 -11.33 -3.29 -13.64
N ILE A 207 -11.48 -4.05 -12.56
CA ILE A 207 -12.60 -3.90 -11.62
C ILE A 207 -12.65 -2.48 -11.07
N GLU A 208 -11.53 -1.99 -10.55
CA GLU A 208 -11.39 -0.62 -10.03
C GLU A 208 -11.80 0.42 -11.10
N LYS A 209 -11.23 0.32 -12.31
CA LYS A 209 -11.51 1.25 -13.40
C LYS A 209 -12.98 1.26 -13.82
N VAL A 210 -13.58 0.08 -13.96
CA VAL A 210 -15.00 -0.03 -14.36
C VAL A 210 -15.89 0.57 -13.28
N ILE A 211 -15.67 0.23 -12.00
CA ILE A 211 -16.51 0.73 -10.92
C ILE A 211 -16.37 2.24 -10.71
N LYS A 212 -15.14 2.78 -10.74
CA LYS A 212 -14.92 4.25 -10.70
C LYS A 212 -15.67 4.96 -11.82
N ARG A 213 -15.63 4.40 -13.04
CA ARG A 213 -16.25 5.00 -14.22
C ARG A 213 -17.77 4.92 -14.19
N GLU A 214 -18.35 3.76 -13.89
CA GLU A 214 -19.79 3.51 -14.03
C GLU A 214 -20.59 3.99 -12.80
N THR A 215 -19.99 3.98 -11.61
CA THR A 215 -20.73 4.26 -10.36
C THR A 215 -20.25 5.51 -9.64
N GLY A 216 -19.08 6.04 -9.99
CA GLY A 216 -18.43 7.13 -9.25
C GLY A 216 -17.99 6.73 -7.83
N ALA A 217 -18.11 5.45 -7.45
CA ALA A 217 -17.75 4.98 -6.13
C ALA A 217 -16.25 5.12 -5.87
N ALA A 218 -15.91 5.52 -4.65
CA ALA A 218 -14.54 5.43 -4.15
C ALA A 218 -14.22 3.94 -3.92
N ILE A 219 -13.50 3.35 -4.87
CA ILE A 219 -13.01 1.97 -4.84
C ILE A 219 -11.49 1.98 -4.99
N ASP A 220 -10.82 1.12 -4.25
CA ASP A 220 -9.39 0.89 -4.34
C ASP A 220 -9.09 -0.50 -4.92
N ARG A 221 -7.88 -0.67 -5.44
CA ARG A 221 -7.45 -1.87 -6.17
C ARG A 221 -7.64 -3.18 -5.40
N HIS A 222 -7.62 -3.10 -4.07
CA HIS A 222 -7.68 -4.24 -3.14
C HIS A 222 -9.06 -4.42 -2.48
N ASP A 223 -10.06 -3.61 -2.83
CA ASP A 223 -11.40 -3.68 -2.25
C ASP A 223 -12.19 -4.91 -2.71
N ILE A 224 -11.86 -5.51 -3.86
CA ILE A 224 -12.52 -6.73 -4.33
C ILE A 224 -11.59 -7.94 -4.23
N ILE A 225 -10.43 -7.88 -4.89
CA ILE A 225 -9.39 -8.90 -4.80
C ILE A 225 -8.24 -8.32 -3.97
N GLN A 226 -8.10 -8.78 -2.74
CA GLN A 226 -7.04 -8.37 -1.84
C GLN A 226 -5.75 -9.12 -2.18
N THR A 227 -4.63 -8.39 -2.21
CA THR A 227 -3.29 -8.99 -2.21
C THR A 227 -2.76 -8.95 -0.78
N GLN A 228 -2.37 -10.10 -0.23
CA GLN A 228 -1.85 -10.20 1.13
C GLN A 228 -0.50 -10.92 1.13
N ARG A 229 0.36 -10.61 2.09
CA ARG A 229 1.59 -11.39 2.30
C ARG A 229 1.22 -12.83 2.62
N TRP A 230 1.84 -13.76 1.92
CA TRP A 230 1.67 -15.19 2.12
C TRP A 230 2.19 -15.58 3.50
N LYS A 231 1.40 -16.31 4.28
CA LYS A 231 1.82 -16.84 5.59
C LYS A 231 2.57 -18.18 5.49
N GLY A 232 2.89 -18.65 4.28
CA GLY A 232 3.58 -19.94 4.05
C GLY A 232 5.11 -19.87 4.09
N ILE A 233 5.75 -21.02 3.83
CA ILE A 233 7.20 -21.20 3.81
C ILE A 233 7.79 -20.52 2.56
N GLY A 234 8.26 -19.29 2.73
CA GLY A 234 8.87 -18.48 1.67
C GLY A 234 8.77 -17.00 2.00
N GLU A 235 9.85 -16.39 2.50
CA GLU A 235 9.87 -14.94 2.75
C GLU A 235 9.69 -14.17 1.44
N GLY A 236 8.59 -13.41 1.32
CA GLY A 236 8.37 -12.47 0.23
C GLY A 236 7.27 -12.82 -0.77
N ASP A 237 6.59 -13.96 -0.60
CA ASP A 237 5.48 -14.32 -1.48
C ASP A 237 4.15 -13.64 -1.11
N TYR A 238 3.29 -13.49 -2.10
CA TYR A 238 1.97 -12.87 -1.98
C TYR A 238 0.88 -13.84 -2.40
N GLY A 239 -0.23 -13.82 -1.66
CA GLY A 239 -1.47 -14.50 -1.99
C GLY A 239 -2.56 -13.53 -2.42
N TYR A 240 -3.57 -14.07 -3.09
CA TYR A 240 -4.78 -13.37 -3.50
C TYR A 240 -6.00 -14.01 -2.85
N ARG A 241 -6.95 -13.19 -2.43
CA ARG A 241 -8.28 -13.62 -1.96
C ARG A 241 -9.32 -12.58 -2.31
N LEU A 242 -10.60 -12.95 -2.31
CA LEU A 242 -11.66 -11.95 -2.24
C LEU A 242 -11.63 -11.27 -0.88
N ASN A 243 -11.84 -9.96 -0.83
CA ASN A 243 -11.71 -9.18 0.39
C ASN A 243 -12.93 -9.40 1.32
N PRO A 244 -12.79 -10.06 2.47
CA PRO A 244 -13.92 -10.42 3.33
C PRO A 244 -14.57 -9.22 4.04
N TYR A 245 -13.94 -8.05 4.04
CA TYR A 245 -14.45 -6.87 4.74
C TYR A 245 -15.27 -5.93 3.85
N SER A 246 -15.12 -6.04 2.53
CA SER A 246 -15.73 -5.12 1.55
C SER A 246 -16.55 -5.86 0.50
N VAL A 247 -16.49 -7.19 0.44
CA VAL A 247 -17.25 -8.00 -0.51
C VAL A 247 -18.45 -8.65 0.16
N VAL A 248 -19.61 -8.53 -0.48
CA VAL A 248 -20.80 -9.34 -0.17
C VAL A 248 -21.19 -10.12 -1.41
N ILE A 249 -21.45 -11.42 -1.25
CA ILE A 249 -21.91 -12.27 -2.34
C ILE A 249 -23.42 -12.22 -2.44
N ARG A 250 -23.93 -11.94 -3.65
CA ARG A 250 -25.33 -12.11 -3.99
C ARG A 250 -25.48 -13.33 -4.92
N PRO A 251 -26.38 -14.28 -4.61
CA PRO A 251 -26.68 -15.40 -5.51
C PRO A 251 -27.23 -14.88 -6.84
N ASP A 252 -26.84 -15.52 -7.94
CA ASP A 252 -27.37 -15.25 -9.27
C ASP A 252 -28.90 -15.42 -9.29
N GLN A 253 -29.62 -14.32 -9.47
CA GLN A 253 -31.09 -14.29 -9.51
C GLN A 253 -31.65 -14.57 -10.92
N SER A 254 -30.78 -14.75 -11.93
CA SER A 254 -31.22 -14.96 -13.32
C SER A 254 -31.79 -16.36 -13.58
N LYS A 255 -31.51 -17.33 -12.69
CA LYS A 255 -32.14 -18.65 -12.68
C LYS A 255 -33.36 -18.60 -11.76
N LYS A 256 -34.57 -18.59 -12.33
CA LYS A 256 -35.78 -18.92 -11.54
C LYS A 256 -35.58 -20.31 -10.92
N PRO A 257 -35.99 -20.54 -9.67
CA PRO A 257 -36.06 -21.89 -9.14
C PRO A 257 -37.01 -22.69 -10.04
N ASP A 258 -36.55 -23.84 -10.51
CA ASP A 258 -37.42 -24.81 -11.18
C ASP A 258 -38.58 -25.09 -10.22
N THR A 259 -39.78 -24.67 -10.62
CA THR A 259 -41.03 -24.83 -9.88
C THR A 259 -41.79 -26.00 -10.45
#